data_AF-A0A6P3XPF9-F1
#
_entry.id   AF-A0A6P3XPF9-F1
#
_cell.length_a   1.000
_cell.length_b   1.000
_cell.length_c   1.000
_cell.angle_alpha   90.00
_cell.angle_beta   90.00
_cell.angle_gamma   90.00
#
_symmetry.space_group_name_H-M   'P 1'
#
loop_
_entity.id
_entity.type
_entity.pdbx_description
1 polymer ?
#
loop_
_entity_poly.entity_id
_entity_poly.type
_entity_poly.pdbx_seq_one_letter_code
_entity_poly.pdbx_strand_id
1 'polypeptide(L)'
;MKTLVIIAVERRPEKIHCALVKFGNIVKANGELDEVESWKLFEDTISDANKLEQAKMLFYKCYNETIQSGSTGKEQAMKIITCASPNLDLLDKLN
;
A
#
# COMPACT_ATOMS: atom_id res chain seq x y z
N MET A 1 5.20 16.74 -14.65
CA MET A 1 3.87 16.23 -15.05
C MET A 1 3.72 14.73 -14.73
N LYS A 2 4.12 14.29 -13.52
CA LYS A 2 3.98 12.88 -13.07
C LYS A 2 3.21 12.72 -11.75
N THR A 3 2.78 13.82 -11.12
CA THR A 3 2.30 13.80 -9.74
C THR A 3 0.77 13.80 -9.58
N LEU A 4 0.01 13.85 -10.68
CA LEU A 4 -1.45 14.06 -10.61
C LEU A 4 -2.31 12.78 -10.55
N VAL A 5 -1.72 11.58 -10.42
CA VAL A 5 -2.48 10.33 -10.62
C VAL A 5 -2.99 9.70 -9.31
N ILE A 6 -2.48 10.04 -8.14
CA ILE A 6 -2.87 9.31 -6.91
C ILE A 6 -4.14 9.87 -6.26
N ILE A 7 -4.42 11.18 -6.40
CA ILE A 7 -5.57 11.84 -5.75
C ILE A 7 -6.92 11.49 -6.42
N ALA A 8 -6.91 10.90 -7.62
CA ALA A 8 -8.12 10.48 -8.33
C ALA A 8 -8.17 8.98 -8.66
N VAL A 9 -7.37 8.15 -7.97
CA VAL A 9 -7.66 6.73 -7.95
C VAL A 9 -8.93 6.55 -7.13
N GLU A 10 -10.06 6.42 -7.83
CA GLU A 10 -11.24 5.73 -7.31
C GLU A 10 -10.73 4.57 -6.47
N ARG A 11 -10.97 4.57 -5.13
CA ARG A 11 -10.35 3.70 -4.10
C ARG A 11 -10.73 2.23 -4.30
N ARG A 12 -10.41 1.72 -5.48
CA ARG A 12 -10.63 0.38 -5.99
C ARG A 12 -9.32 -0.35 -5.83
N PRO A 13 -9.30 -1.47 -5.10
CA PRO A 13 -8.09 -2.22 -4.83
C PRO A 13 -7.28 -2.55 -6.10
N GLU A 14 -7.93 -2.79 -7.23
CA GLU A 14 -7.28 -3.08 -8.51
C GLU A 14 -6.47 -1.91 -9.06
N LYS A 15 -6.99 -0.68 -8.89
CA LYS A 15 -6.30 0.54 -9.36
C LYS A 15 -5.08 0.84 -8.48
N ILE A 16 -5.22 0.65 -7.16
CA ILE A 16 -4.11 0.78 -6.22
C ILE A 16 -3.05 -0.28 -6.52
N HIS A 17 -3.45 -1.54 -6.70
CA HIS A 17 -2.55 -2.63 -7.09
C HIS A 17 -1.80 -2.29 -8.39
N CYS A 18 -2.50 -1.80 -9.41
CA CYS A 18 -1.88 -1.38 -10.67
C CYS A 18 -0.86 -0.24 -10.47
N ALA A 19 -1.15 0.72 -9.58
CA ALA A 19 -0.19 1.76 -9.23
C ALA A 19 1.05 1.17 -8.55
N LEU A 20 0.88 0.25 -7.58
CA LEU A 20 1.98 -0.41 -6.87
C LEU A 20 2.84 -1.28 -7.79
N VAL A 21 2.25 -1.95 -8.79
CA VAL A 21 3.02 -2.68 -9.82
C VAL A 21 3.92 -1.74 -10.64
N LYS A 22 3.49 -0.49 -10.84
CA LYS A 22 4.29 0.52 -11.55
C LYS A 22 5.28 1.24 -10.63
N PHE A 23 5.08 1.13 -9.32
CA PHE A 23 5.82 1.88 -8.31
C PHE A 23 6.85 0.95 -7.66
N GLY A 24 8.05 0.91 -8.25
CA GLY A 24 9.17 0.14 -7.71
C GLY A 24 8.91 -1.37 -7.61
N ASN A 25 9.53 -2.01 -6.63
CA ASN A 25 9.49 -3.46 -6.41
C ASN A 25 8.48 -3.87 -5.31
N ILE A 26 7.41 -3.08 -5.12
CA ILE A 26 6.45 -3.30 -4.04
C ILE A 26 5.62 -4.58 -4.26
N VAL A 27 5.33 -4.90 -5.52
CA VAL A 27 4.64 -6.14 -5.90
C VAL A 27 5.67 -7.15 -6.41
N LYS A 28 5.78 -8.29 -5.74
CA LYS A 28 6.65 -9.41 -6.11
C LYS A 28 6.18 -10.07 -7.41
N ALA A 29 7.06 -10.87 -8.02
CA ALA A 29 6.76 -11.61 -9.26
C ALA A 29 5.54 -12.55 -9.15
N ASN A 30 5.27 -13.10 -7.97
CA ASN A 30 4.08 -13.93 -7.70
C ASN A 30 2.79 -13.11 -7.46
N GLY A 31 2.87 -11.78 -7.51
CA GLY A 31 1.74 -10.87 -7.31
C GLY A 31 1.49 -10.49 -5.84
N GLU A 32 2.34 -10.90 -4.91
CA GLU A 32 2.24 -10.52 -3.50
C GLU A 32 2.78 -9.12 -3.25
N LEU A 33 2.22 -8.42 -2.27
CA LEU A 33 2.87 -7.27 -1.69
C LEU A 33 4.06 -7.70 -0.85
N ASP A 34 5.20 -7.06 -1.09
CA ASP A 34 6.37 -7.13 -0.23
C ASP A 34 6.21 -6.20 0.97
N GLU A 35 6.33 -6.74 2.18
CA GLU A 35 6.19 -6.00 3.42
C GLU A 35 7.22 -4.87 3.56
N VAL A 36 8.48 -5.17 3.27
CA VAL A 36 9.61 -4.24 3.47
C VAL A 36 9.54 -3.10 2.47
N GLU A 37 9.27 -3.40 1.20
CA GLU A 37 9.11 -2.37 0.18
C GLU A 37 7.84 -1.54 0.40
N SER A 38 6.78 -2.13 0.95
CA SER A 38 5.58 -1.38 1.37
C SER A 38 5.87 -0.41 2.52
N TRP A 39 6.74 -0.76 3.47
CA TRP A 39 7.13 0.16 4.54
C TRP A 39 7.93 1.36 4.01
N LYS A 40 8.87 1.11 3.09
CA LYS A 40 9.63 2.17 2.43
C LYS A 40 8.72 3.13 1.67
N LEU A 41 7.69 2.62 0.99
CA LEU A 41 6.69 3.47 0.34
C LEU A 41 6.07 4.48 1.33
N PHE A 42 5.70 4.05 2.54
CA PHE A 42 5.13 4.98 3.52
C PHE A 42 6.14 6.03 3.98
N GLU A 43 7.41 5.66 4.18
CA GLU A 43 8.47 6.61 4.53
C GLU A 43 8.73 7.64 3.42
N ASP A 44 8.63 7.20 2.16
CA ASP A 44 8.82 8.04 0.97
C ASP A 44 7.62 8.96 0.70
N THR A 45 6.42 8.60 1.17
CA THR A 45 5.17 9.30 0.81
C THR A 45 4.48 10.04 1.96
N ILE A 46 4.92 9.82 3.20
CA ILE A 46 4.41 10.49 4.41
C ILE A 46 5.53 11.25 5.11
N SER A 47 5.31 12.53 5.40
CA SER A 47 6.25 13.42 6.08
C SER A 47 6.01 13.51 7.59
N ASP A 48 4.76 13.53 8.01
CA ASP A 48 4.39 13.60 9.42
C ASP A 48 4.65 12.27 10.14
N ALA A 49 5.41 12.32 11.23
CA ALA A 49 5.82 11.12 11.97
C ALA A 49 4.62 10.37 12.60
N ASN A 50 3.60 11.09 13.08
CA ASN A 50 2.43 10.46 13.69
C ASN A 50 1.57 9.76 12.62
N LYS A 51 1.41 10.39 11.45
CA LYS A 51 0.73 9.76 10.30
C LYS A 51 1.50 8.55 9.79
N LEU A 52 2.83 8.62 9.74
CA LEU A 52 3.68 7.51 9.34
C LEU A 52 3.51 6.31 10.29
N GLU A 53 3.52 6.56 11.60
CA GLU A 53 3.28 5.52 12.61
C GLU A 53 1.88 4.91 12.44
N GLN A 54 0.85 5.73 12.26
CA GLN A 54 -0.53 5.27 12.00
C GLN A 54 -0.61 4.38 10.75
N ALA A 55 0.02 4.80 9.66
CA ALA A 55 0.03 4.04 8.41
C ALA A 55 0.71 2.68 8.57
N LYS A 56 1.87 2.64 9.24
CA LYS A 56 2.61 1.41 9.52
C LYS A 56 1.83 0.46 10.42
N MET A 57 1.17 0.97 11.47
CA MET A 57 0.33 0.16 12.36
C MET A 57 -0.85 -0.48 11.61
N LEU A 58 -1.59 0.30 10.81
CA LEU A 58 -2.71 -0.24 10.04
C LEU A 58 -2.22 -1.27 9.01
N PHE A 59 -1.15 -0.95 8.28
CA PHE A 59 -0.59 -1.88 7.30
C PHE A 59 -0.14 -3.19 7.95
N TYR A 60 0.59 -3.12 9.06
CA TYR A 60 1.06 -4.30 9.79
C TYR A 60 -0.11 -5.18 10.25
N LYS A 61 -1.18 -4.58 10.76
CA LYS A 61 -2.41 -5.30 11.10
C LYS A 61 -2.98 -6.04 9.88
N CYS A 62 -3.22 -5.32 8.78
CA CYS A 62 -3.80 -5.88 7.56
C CYS A 62 -2.94 -6.98 6.93
N TYR A 63 -1.61 -6.79 6.95
CA TYR A 63 -0.65 -7.76 6.46
C TYR A 63 -0.72 -9.05 7.26
N ASN A 64 -0.63 -8.96 8.59
CA ASN A 64 -0.68 -10.14 9.46
C ASN A 64 -2.01 -10.89 9.39
N GLU A 65 -3.14 -10.19 9.41
CA GLU A 65 -4.46 -10.81 9.25
C GLU A 65 -4.55 -11.58 7.92
N THR A 66 -3.98 -11.02 6.85
CA THR A 66 -3.95 -11.66 5.53
C THR A 66 -3.03 -12.90 5.52
N ILE A 67 -1.84 -12.82 6.10
CA ILE A 67 -0.92 -13.97 6.21
C ILE A 67 -1.53 -15.08 7.06
N GLN A 68 -2.16 -14.75 8.19
CA GLN A 68 -2.84 -15.71 9.07
C GLN A 68 -4.00 -16.42 8.36
N SER A 69 -4.66 -15.76 7.41
CA SER A 69 -5.70 -16.39 6.58
C SER A 69 -5.15 -17.39 5.54
N GLY A 70 -3.83 -17.49 5.36
CA GLY A 70 -3.19 -18.34 4.35
C GLY A 70 -3.28 -17.79 2.92
N SER A 71 -3.68 -16.52 2.75
CA SER A 71 -3.78 -15.89 1.43
C SER A 71 -2.39 -15.65 0.84
N THR A 72 -2.22 -15.95 -0.45
CA THR A 72 -0.95 -15.79 -1.18
C THR A 72 -1.19 -15.15 -2.55
N GLY A 73 -0.11 -14.83 -3.28
CA GLY A 73 -0.16 -14.28 -4.62
C GLY A 73 -0.95 -12.96 -4.71
N LYS A 74 -1.61 -12.75 -5.85
CA LYS A 74 -2.47 -11.57 -6.07
C LYS A 74 -3.58 -11.43 -5.03
N GLU A 75 -4.12 -12.55 -4.51
CA GLU A 75 -5.19 -12.49 -3.50
C GLU A 75 -4.70 -11.84 -2.21
N GLN A 76 -3.47 -12.16 -1.77
CA GLN A 76 -2.84 -11.52 -0.62
C GLN A 76 -2.74 -10.00 -0.82
N ALA A 77 -2.24 -9.57 -1.98
CA ALA A 77 -2.12 -8.15 -2.28
C ALA A 77 -3.48 -7.45 -2.24
N MET A 78 -4.52 -8.04 -2.84
CA MET A 78 -5.86 -7.45 -2.89
C MET A 78 -6.50 -7.32 -1.49
N LYS A 79 -6.35 -8.33 -0.63
CA LYS A 79 -6.85 -8.29 0.76
C LYS A 79 -6.16 -7.19 1.57
N ILE A 80 -4.83 -7.10 1.47
CA ILE A 80 -4.04 -6.07 2.16
C ILE A 80 -4.43 -4.68 1.67
N ILE A 81 -4.47 -4.47 0.35
CA ILE A 81 -4.83 -3.16 -0.24
C ILE A 81 -6.22 -2.73 0.20
N THR A 82 -7.18 -3.66 0.22
CA THR A 82 -8.55 -3.35 0.64
C THR A 82 -8.57 -2.89 2.09
N CYS A 83 -7.92 -3.64 2.99
CA CYS A 83 -7.84 -3.34 4.41
C CYS A 83 -7.06 -2.05 4.72
N ALA A 84 -5.91 -1.86 4.06
CA ALA A 84 -5.00 -0.74 4.29
C ALA A 84 -5.33 0.51 3.44
N SER A 85 -6.41 0.47 2.63
CA SER A 85 -6.83 1.60 1.80
C SER A 85 -7.03 2.94 2.54
N PRO A 86 -7.39 2.99 3.85
CA PRO A 86 -7.43 4.25 4.59
C PRO A 86 -6.09 4.98 4.68
N ASN A 87 -4.95 4.28 4.54
CA ASN A 87 -3.63 4.92 4.55
C ASN A 87 -3.44 5.94 3.41
N LEU A 88 -4.24 5.86 2.35
CA LEU A 88 -4.19 6.85 1.26
C LEU A 88 -4.51 8.26 1.74
N ASP A 89 -5.33 8.41 2.78
CA ASP A 89 -5.71 9.71 3.34
C ASP A 89 -4.58 10.33 4.18
N LEU A 90 -3.52 9.56 4.46
CA LEU A 90 -2.36 9.97 5.27
C LEU A 90 -1.19 10.48 4.43
N LEU A 91 -1.20 10.27 3.11
CA LEU A 91 -0.11 10.63 2.20
C LEU A 91 -0.04 12.15 1.99
N ASP A 92 1.16 12.72 2.05
CA ASP A 92 1.36 14.19 1.98
C ASP A 92 2.58 14.64 1.14
N LYS A 93 3.50 13.73 0.80
CA LYS A 93 4.67 14.01 -0.06
C LYS A 93 4.40 13.82 -1.55
N LEU A 94 3.21 13.33 -1.92
CA LEU A 94 2.84 13.04 -3.30
C LEU A 94 2.41 14.29 -4.10
N ASN A 95 3.05 15.43 -3.86
CA ASN A 95 2.82 16.73 -4.53
C ASN A 95 3.85 17.02 -5.63
#